data_AF-A0A6C0HSL1-F1
#
_entry.id   AF-A0A6C0HSL1-F1
#
_cell.length_a   1.000
_cell.length_b   1.000
_cell.length_c   1.000
_cell.angle_alpha   90.00
_cell.angle_beta   90.00
_cell.angle_gamma   90.00
#
_symmetry.space_group_name_H-M   'P 1'
#
loop_
_entity.id
_entity.type
_entity.pdbx_description
1 polymer ?
#
loop_
_entity_poly.entity_id
_entity_poly.type
_entity_poly.pdbx_seq_one_letter_code
_entity_poly.pdbx_strand_id
1 'polypeptide(L)'
;MFKHLVISGGGSLTIKILGTIQYMLENSVITYDEIESIYATSAGALIGIGVALKMDIQLLTNYVINRPWEDMCQISPSHVYNLYSNKGIFDKTCITKFMQPLLDFKNIDINITLFEFFTLTNIDLHMFAVELDNISIVDISHKTFPELSLIDALCMTSCLPIVFEPIFYKDAFYIDAGIILNYPLEYCIKNVEDETTILGFEIIENKKYDKIEKNSDLVNYSFILLCKLFKKAININKCEIPNTIKYFTDEDIFSSLMDSFSSEKRQSYIDEGFEYGEKFVFKQ
;
A
#
# COMPACT_ATOMS: atom_id res chain seq x y z
N MET A 1 -15.11 -2.92 19.28
CA MET A 1 -15.27 -2.34 17.93
C MET A 1 -13.88 -1.96 17.44
N PHE A 2 -13.59 -2.09 16.15
CA PHE A 2 -12.25 -1.84 15.63
C PHE A 2 -11.98 -0.34 15.48
N LYS A 3 -10.82 0.11 15.97
CA LYS A 3 -10.39 1.51 15.99
C LYS A 3 -9.13 1.75 15.17
N HIS A 4 -8.30 0.71 15.01
CA HIS A 4 -7.00 0.84 14.37
C HIS A 4 -6.93 -0.15 13.21
N LEU A 5 -6.66 0.35 12.01
CA LEU A 5 -6.47 -0.50 10.83
C LEU A 5 -4.97 -0.68 10.55
N VAL A 6 -4.54 -1.90 10.30
CA VAL A 6 -3.17 -2.19 9.84
C VAL A 6 -3.27 -2.82 8.45
N ILE A 7 -2.77 -2.14 7.43
CA ILE A 7 -2.96 -2.50 6.03
C ILE A 7 -1.60 -2.78 5.39
N SER A 8 -1.33 -4.04 5.05
CA SER A 8 -0.08 -4.36 4.37
C SER A 8 -0.02 -3.81 2.95
N GLY A 9 1.20 -3.59 2.46
CA GLY A 9 1.44 -3.43 1.02
C GLY A 9 1.21 -4.74 0.25
N GLY A 10 1.28 -4.67 -1.08
CA GLY A 10 1.11 -5.84 -1.94
C GLY A 10 0.69 -5.56 -3.38
N GLY A 11 0.95 -4.35 -3.89
CA GLY A 11 0.55 -3.98 -5.25
C GLY A 11 -0.96 -4.13 -5.46
N SER A 12 -1.36 -4.85 -6.49
CA SER A 12 -2.79 -5.01 -6.83
C SER A 12 -3.54 -5.95 -5.90
N LEU A 13 -2.85 -6.76 -5.10
CA LEU A 13 -3.49 -7.63 -4.13
C LEU A 13 -4.17 -6.83 -3.01
N THR A 14 -3.79 -5.56 -2.81
CA THR A 14 -4.50 -4.68 -1.89
C THR A 14 -5.93 -4.38 -2.37
N ILE A 15 -6.26 -4.60 -3.65
CA ILE A 15 -7.64 -4.54 -4.13
C ILE A 15 -8.52 -5.60 -3.43
N LYS A 16 -7.98 -6.76 -3.07
CA LYS A 16 -8.69 -7.72 -2.21
C LYS A 16 -9.01 -7.14 -0.84
N ILE A 17 -8.05 -6.40 -0.26
CA ILE A 17 -8.25 -5.70 1.01
C ILE A 17 -9.35 -4.63 0.87
N LEU A 18 -9.38 -3.89 -0.25
CA LEU A 18 -10.43 -2.91 -0.54
C LEU A 18 -11.82 -3.58 -0.58
N GLY A 19 -11.95 -4.72 -1.26
CA GLY A 19 -13.20 -5.50 -1.26
C GLY A 19 -13.60 -5.99 0.13
N THR A 20 -12.64 -6.41 0.96
CA THR A 20 -12.92 -6.79 2.36
C THR A 20 -13.38 -5.59 3.19
N ILE A 21 -12.72 -4.44 3.08
CA ILE A 21 -13.11 -3.20 3.77
C ILE A 21 -14.50 -2.76 3.34
N GLN A 22 -14.83 -2.88 2.04
CA GLN A 22 -16.18 -2.64 1.54
C GLN A 22 -17.21 -3.52 2.22
N TYR A 23 -17.00 -4.83 2.22
CA TYR A 23 -17.90 -5.76 2.91
C TYR A 23 -18.08 -5.38 4.40
N MET A 24 -16.99 -5.06 5.09
CA MET A 24 -17.01 -4.72 6.51
C MET A 24 -17.79 -3.43 6.81
N LEU A 25 -17.64 -2.41 5.96
CA LEU A 25 -18.40 -1.15 6.09
C LEU A 25 -19.89 -1.37 5.79
N GLU A 26 -20.21 -2.09 4.71
CA GLU A 26 -21.60 -2.41 4.32
C GLU A 26 -22.34 -3.25 5.38
N ASN A 27 -21.60 -4.08 6.13
CA ASN A 27 -22.14 -4.89 7.23
C ASN A 27 -21.89 -4.30 8.63
N SER A 28 -21.44 -3.05 8.73
CA SER A 28 -21.19 -2.34 10.01
C SER A 28 -20.22 -3.05 10.98
N VAL A 29 -19.33 -3.90 10.47
CA VAL A 29 -18.23 -4.53 11.22
C VAL A 29 -17.23 -3.47 11.64
N ILE A 30 -16.98 -2.52 10.74
CA ILE A 30 -16.26 -1.27 11.00
C ILE A 30 -17.15 -0.10 10.56
N THR A 31 -16.93 1.07 11.14
CA THR A 31 -17.56 2.31 10.69
C THR A 31 -16.49 3.39 10.62
N TYR A 32 -16.65 4.35 9.71
CA TYR A 32 -15.67 5.41 9.53
C TYR A 32 -15.45 6.28 10.77
N ASP A 33 -16.47 6.43 11.61
CA ASP A 33 -16.42 7.33 12.78
C ASP A 33 -15.68 6.72 13.97
N GLU A 34 -15.51 5.40 13.98
CA GLU A 34 -14.81 4.68 15.05
C GLU A 34 -13.32 4.48 14.77
N ILE A 35 -12.89 4.70 13.52
CA ILE A 35 -11.47 4.58 13.15
C ILE A 35 -10.72 5.79 13.71
N GLU A 36 -9.67 5.52 14.48
CA GLU A 36 -8.82 6.52 15.13
C GLU A 36 -7.44 6.60 14.45
N SER A 37 -6.92 5.47 13.95
CA SER A 37 -5.60 5.43 13.31
C SER A 37 -5.50 4.38 12.21
N ILE A 38 -4.61 4.61 11.25
CA ILE A 38 -4.33 3.69 10.15
C ILE A 38 -2.82 3.55 10.00
N TYR A 39 -2.31 2.32 10.01
CA TYR A 39 -0.92 1.96 9.79
C TYR A 39 -0.81 1.22 8.48
N ALA A 40 -0.14 1.79 7.47
CA ALA A 40 -0.18 1.24 6.14
C ALA A 40 1.15 1.36 5.39
N THR A 41 1.41 0.39 4.50
CA THR A 41 2.60 0.37 3.66
C THR A 41 2.20 0.33 2.18
N SER A 42 2.89 1.10 1.32
CA SER A 42 2.76 1.04 -0.14
C SER A 42 1.31 1.22 -0.61
N ALA A 43 0.83 0.37 -1.51
CA ALA A 43 -0.57 0.38 -1.99
C ALA A 43 -1.62 0.23 -0.87
N GLY A 44 -1.25 -0.25 0.33
CA GLY A 44 -2.13 -0.23 1.49
C GLY A 44 -2.42 1.19 1.98
N ALA A 45 -1.46 2.12 1.83
CA ALA A 45 -1.64 3.52 2.21
C ALA A 45 -2.65 4.24 1.31
N LEU A 46 -2.75 3.86 0.02
CA LEU A 46 -3.79 4.37 -0.87
C LEU A 46 -5.20 4.08 -0.34
N ILE A 47 -5.42 2.84 0.12
CA ILE A 47 -6.69 2.41 0.72
C ILE A 47 -6.90 3.13 2.05
N GLY A 48 -5.86 3.20 2.88
CA GLY A 48 -5.88 3.93 4.14
C GLY A 48 -6.30 5.39 3.99
N ILE A 49 -5.77 6.09 2.97
CA ILE A 49 -6.16 7.48 2.67
C ILE A 49 -7.64 7.56 2.27
N GLY A 50 -8.13 6.65 1.41
CA GLY A 50 -9.54 6.61 1.03
C GLY A 50 -10.47 6.40 2.23
N VAL A 51 -10.08 5.53 3.16
CA VAL A 51 -10.79 5.30 4.43
C VAL A 51 -10.74 6.53 5.34
N ALA A 52 -9.56 7.14 5.50
CA ALA A 52 -9.39 8.35 6.33
C ALA A 52 -10.21 9.54 5.82
N LEU A 53 -10.36 9.65 4.49
CA LEU A 53 -11.21 10.65 3.84
C LEU A 53 -12.71 10.35 3.92
N LYS A 54 -13.09 9.22 4.53
CA LYS A 54 -14.47 8.71 4.60
C LYS A 54 -15.11 8.73 3.21
N MET A 55 -14.40 8.16 2.23
CA MET A 55 -14.93 8.06 0.87
C MET A 55 -16.13 7.12 0.85
N ASP A 56 -17.10 7.38 -0.02
CA ASP A 56 -18.10 6.37 -0.30
C ASP A 56 -17.37 5.13 -0.85
N ILE A 57 -17.51 4.00 -0.16
CA ILE A 57 -16.66 2.84 -0.41
C ILE A 57 -16.98 2.21 -1.77
N GLN A 58 -18.24 2.28 -2.22
CA GLN A 58 -18.65 1.82 -3.54
C GLN A 58 -18.06 2.70 -4.63
N LEU A 59 -18.03 4.01 -4.44
CA LEU A 59 -17.36 4.95 -5.34
C LEU A 59 -15.85 4.69 -5.41
N LEU A 60 -15.20 4.45 -4.28
CA LEU A 60 -13.76 4.14 -4.25
C LEU A 60 -13.45 2.82 -4.97
N THR A 61 -14.22 1.77 -4.69
CA THR A 61 -14.08 0.48 -5.38
C THR A 61 -14.31 0.62 -6.88
N ASN A 62 -15.38 1.31 -7.29
CA ASN A 62 -15.66 1.57 -8.70
C ASN A 62 -14.56 2.41 -9.38
N TYR A 63 -13.98 3.38 -8.66
CA TYR A 63 -12.85 4.15 -9.16
C TYR A 63 -11.64 3.26 -9.44
N VAL A 64 -11.29 2.37 -8.50
CA VAL A 64 -10.16 1.44 -8.64
C VAL A 64 -10.38 0.44 -9.78
N ILE A 65 -11.59 -0.09 -9.95
CA ILE A 65 -11.95 -1.05 -11.02
C ILE A 65 -11.93 -0.41 -12.41
N ASN A 66 -12.43 0.82 -12.53
CA ASN A 66 -12.65 1.45 -13.85
C ASN A 66 -11.50 2.38 -14.28
N ARG A 67 -10.48 2.58 -13.43
CA ARG A 67 -9.31 3.38 -13.80
C ARG A 67 -8.55 2.74 -14.98
N PRO A 68 -8.14 3.46 -16.01
CA PRO A 68 -7.30 2.89 -17.06
C PRO A 68 -5.83 2.83 -16.57
N TRP A 69 -5.51 1.86 -15.71
CA TRP A 69 -4.15 1.71 -15.16
C TRP A 69 -3.11 1.46 -16.24
N GLU A 70 -3.50 0.78 -17.32
CA GLU A 70 -2.71 0.61 -18.51
C GLU A 70 -2.23 1.95 -19.08
N ASP A 71 -3.10 2.96 -19.14
CA ASP A 71 -2.76 4.30 -19.63
C ASP A 71 -1.93 5.12 -18.64
N MET A 72 -2.07 4.82 -17.34
CA MET A 72 -1.31 5.47 -16.28
C MET A 72 0.12 4.93 -16.16
N CYS A 73 0.32 3.66 -16.53
CA CYS A 73 1.56 2.90 -16.35
C CYS A 73 2.10 2.33 -17.67
N GLN A 74 1.83 2.94 -18.83
CA GLN A 74 2.32 2.43 -20.12
C GLN A 74 3.84 2.36 -20.14
N ILE A 75 4.43 1.18 -20.33
CA ILE A 75 5.88 1.06 -20.49
C ILE A 75 6.25 1.45 -21.93
N SER A 76 7.05 2.50 -22.09
CA SER A 76 7.56 2.97 -23.38
C SER A 76 9.10 2.95 -23.37
N PRO A 77 9.77 3.12 -24.53
CA PRO A 77 11.24 3.16 -24.57
C PRO A 77 11.85 4.26 -23.68
N SER A 78 11.13 5.35 -23.39
CA SER A 78 11.59 6.37 -22.45
C SER A 78 11.65 5.85 -21.01
N HIS A 79 10.85 4.84 -20.65
CA HIS A 79 10.90 4.24 -19.31
C HIS A 79 12.14 3.38 -19.08
N VAL A 80 12.74 2.81 -20.14
CA VAL A 80 14.07 2.16 -20.04
C VAL A 80 15.16 3.20 -19.78
N TYR A 81 15.05 4.38 -20.40
CA TYR A 81 15.94 5.51 -20.09
C TYR A 81 15.73 5.99 -18.65
N ASN A 82 14.49 6.16 -18.20
CA ASN A 82 14.18 6.55 -16.82
C ASN A 82 14.71 5.54 -15.79
N LEU A 83 14.63 4.24 -16.07
CA LEU A 83 15.23 3.24 -15.19
C LEU A 83 16.74 3.50 -15.02
N TYR A 84 17.43 3.89 -16.10
CA TYR A 84 18.86 4.21 -16.04
C TYR A 84 19.17 5.58 -15.42
N SER A 85 18.44 6.65 -15.77
CA SER A 85 18.71 8.01 -15.29
C SER A 85 18.13 8.28 -13.90
N ASN A 86 16.91 7.80 -13.66
CA ASN A 86 16.07 8.14 -12.52
C ASN A 86 15.93 6.96 -11.53
N LYS A 87 16.50 5.79 -11.83
CA LYS A 87 16.50 4.60 -10.95
C LYS A 87 15.13 3.94 -10.78
N GLY A 88 14.14 4.31 -11.59
CA GLY A 88 12.80 3.73 -11.61
C GLY A 88 12.10 3.89 -12.96
N ILE A 89 11.17 2.99 -13.27
CA ILE A 89 10.36 3.00 -14.51
C ILE A 89 9.32 4.13 -14.46
N PHE A 90 8.64 4.26 -13.32
CA PHE A 90 7.59 5.25 -13.08
C PHE A 90 8.08 6.32 -12.09
N ASP A 91 7.64 7.55 -12.29
CA ASP A 91 7.89 8.66 -11.37
C ASP A 91 6.64 8.93 -10.49
N LYS A 92 6.71 9.97 -9.67
CA LYS A 92 5.59 10.38 -8.80
C LYS A 92 4.32 10.77 -9.55
N THR A 93 4.39 11.03 -10.87
CA THR A 93 3.22 11.43 -11.64
C THR A 93 2.17 10.33 -11.71
N CYS A 94 2.56 9.05 -11.65
CA CYS A 94 1.62 7.93 -11.61
C CYS A 94 0.70 8.02 -10.39
N ILE A 95 1.30 8.15 -9.20
CA ILE A 95 0.57 8.26 -7.92
C ILE A 95 -0.21 9.58 -7.87
N THR A 96 0.39 10.69 -8.31
CA THR A 96 -0.28 12.00 -8.34
C THR A 96 -1.54 11.95 -9.21
N LYS A 97 -1.47 11.37 -10.42
CA LYS A 97 -2.61 11.22 -11.32
C LYS A 97 -3.69 10.30 -10.76
N PHE A 98 -3.34 9.36 -9.88
CA PHE A 98 -4.31 8.50 -9.21
C PHE A 98 -5.01 9.25 -8.07
N MET A 99 -4.27 10.00 -7.27
CA MET A 99 -4.83 10.70 -6.12
C MET A 99 -5.59 11.98 -6.48
N GLN A 100 -5.18 12.68 -7.55
CA GLN A 100 -5.77 13.98 -7.91
C GLN A 100 -7.31 13.93 -8.01
N PRO A 101 -7.94 13.00 -8.77
CA PRO A 101 -9.40 12.98 -8.87
C PRO A 101 -10.10 12.69 -7.53
N LEU A 102 -9.46 11.90 -6.66
CA LEU A 102 -9.98 11.55 -5.35
C LEU A 102 -9.96 12.75 -4.38
N LEU A 103 -8.87 13.53 -4.40
CA LEU A 103 -8.74 14.74 -3.61
C LEU A 103 -9.64 15.87 -4.14
N ASP A 104 -9.70 16.05 -5.47
CA ASP A 104 -10.59 17.01 -6.12
C ASP A 104 -12.05 16.76 -5.77
N PHE A 105 -12.49 15.48 -5.76
CA PHE A 105 -13.85 15.10 -5.37
C PHE A 105 -14.19 15.52 -3.93
N LYS A 106 -13.20 15.56 -3.04
CA LYS A 106 -13.34 16.03 -1.66
C LYS A 106 -13.00 17.53 -1.48
N ASN A 107 -12.71 18.26 -2.56
CA ASN A 107 -12.23 19.64 -2.57
C ASN A 107 -10.95 19.85 -1.73
N ILE A 108 -10.00 18.92 -1.84
CA ILE A 108 -8.73 18.94 -1.11
C ILE A 108 -7.60 19.31 -2.06
N ASP A 109 -6.70 20.21 -1.64
CA ASP A 109 -5.51 20.57 -2.42
C ASP A 109 -4.55 19.38 -2.51
N ILE A 110 -4.00 19.14 -3.71
CA ILE A 110 -3.02 18.06 -3.95
C ILE A 110 -1.76 18.19 -3.09
N ASN A 111 -1.44 19.41 -2.63
CA ASN A 111 -0.29 19.72 -1.79
C ASN A 111 -0.62 19.72 -0.29
N ILE A 112 -1.82 19.25 0.12
CA ILE A 112 -2.18 19.15 1.54
C ILE A 112 -1.05 18.46 2.32
N THR A 113 -0.63 19.09 3.42
CA THR A 113 0.40 18.55 4.30
C THR A 113 -0.16 17.44 5.19
N LEU A 114 0.70 16.60 5.77
CA LEU A 114 0.25 15.55 6.70
C LEU A 114 -0.44 16.14 7.93
N PHE A 115 0.00 17.32 8.40
CA PHE A 115 -0.66 18.02 9.51
C PHE A 115 -2.05 18.53 9.16
N GLU A 116 -2.22 19.13 7.99
CA GLU A 116 -3.53 19.58 7.50
C GLU A 116 -4.46 18.39 7.24
N PHE A 117 -3.94 17.30 6.68
CA PHE A 117 -4.70 16.07 6.45
C PHE A 117 -5.19 15.45 7.77
N PHE A 118 -4.35 15.39 8.79
CA PHE A 118 -4.76 14.99 10.13
C PHE A 118 -5.84 15.93 10.70
N THR A 119 -5.66 17.24 10.57
CA THR A 119 -6.65 18.23 11.05
C THR A 119 -8.00 18.07 10.36
N LEU A 120 -7.99 17.73 9.06
CA LEU A 120 -9.20 17.52 8.26
C LEU A 120 -9.94 16.23 8.62
N THR A 121 -9.20 15.13 8.82
CA THR A 121 -9.77 13.78 8.95
C THR A 121 -9.91 13.32 10.40
N ASN A 122 -9.10 13.88 11.30
CA ASN A 122 -8.87 13.42 12.66
C ASN A 122 -8.41 11.95 12.75
N ILE A 123 -7.73 11.46 11.71
CA ILE A 123 -7.18 10.10 11.64
C ILE A 123 -5.66 10.14 11.75
N ASP A 124 -5.11 9.42 12.72
CA ASP A 124 -3.67 9.25 12.87
C ASP A 124 -3.13 8.29 11.80
N LEU A 125 -2.78 8.83 10.64
CA LEU A 125 -2.25 8.09 9.50
C LEU A 125 -0.73 7.92 9.61
N HIS A 126 -0.30 6.66 9.62
CA HIS A 126 1.09 6.22 9.61
C HIS A 126 1.40 5.49 8.31
N MET A 127 2.40 6.00 7.57
CA MET A 127 2.93 5.40 6.35
C MET A 127 4.38 5.02 6.55
N PHE A 128 4.83 3.90 5.99
CA PHE A 128 6.18 3.39 6.24
C PHE A 128 7.07 3.45 5.00
N ALA A 129 8.29 3.94 5.15
CA ALA A 129 9.32 3.91 4.13
C ALA A 129 10.64 3.36 4.69
N VAL A 130 11.60 3.05 3.82
CA VAL A 130 13.00 2.79 4.19
C VAL A 130 13.85 3.98 3.76
N GLU A 131 14.55 4.57 4.71
CA GLU A 131 15.64 5.52 4.46
C GLU A 131 16.90 4.72 4.07
N LEU A 132 17.49 5.02 2.92
CA LEU A 132 18.50 4.18 2.27
C LEU A 132 19.91 4.26 2.86
N ASP A 133 20.34 5.40 3.41
CA ASP A 133 21.70 5.58 3.92
C ASP A 133 21.95 4.67 5.12
N ASN A 134 20.95 4.52 5.99
CA ASN A 134 21.03 3.65 7.18
C ASN A 134 20.24 2.34 7.04
N ILE A 135 19.48 2.17 5.95
CA ILE A 135 18.54 1.07 5.76
C ILE A 135 17.61 0.96 6.98
N SER A 136 17.02 2.09 7.36
CA SER A 136 16.17 2.20 8.54
C SER A 136 14.72 2.43 8.17
N ILE A 137 13.80 1.76 8.88
CA ILE A 137 12.38 2.03 8.76
C ILE A 137 12.08 3.43 9.29
N VAL A 138 11.31 4.19 8.52
CA VAL A 138 10.81 5.51 8.89
C VAL A 138 9.29 5.48 8.94
N ASP A 139 8.75 5.89 10.09
CA ASP A 139 7.32 6.15 10.29
C ASP A 139 7.01 7.59 9.85
N ILE A 140 6.23 7.71 8.78
CA ILE A 140 5.81 8.96 8.16
C ILE A 140 4.37 9.26 8.59
N SER A 141 4.22 10.26 9.46
CA SER A 141 2.92 10.72 9.97
C SER A 141 2.92 12.23 10.17
N HIS A 142 1.77 12.79 10.57
CA HIS A 142 1.67 14.20 10.95
C HIS A 142 2.57 14.58 12.14
N LYS A 143 2.98 13.61 12.97
CA LYS A 143 3.83 13.83 14.15
C LYS A 143 5.31 13.93 13.77
N THR A 144 5.74 13.12 12.80
CA THR A 144 7.14 13.00 12.39
C THR A 144 7.49 13.88 11.19
N PHE A 145 6.55 14.07 10.26
CA PHE A 145 6.71 14.86 9.04
C PHE A 145 5.51 15.79 8.78
N PRO A 146 5.17 16.71 9.70
CA PRO A 146 3.96 17.55 9.60
C PRO A 146 3.86 18.34 8.29
N GLU A 147 4.98 18.87 7.80
CA GLU A 147 5.07 19.73 6.60
C GLU A 147 5.19 18.95 5.27
N LEU A 148 5.33 17.61 5.34
CA LEU A 148 5.45 16.81 4.12
C LEU A 148 4.08 16.73 3.44
N SER A 149 4.04 16.86 2.11
CA SER A 149 2.79 16.69 1.38
C SER A 149 2.30 15.23 1.47
N LEU A 150 0.98 15.03 1.51
CA LEU A 150 0.38 13.70 1.51
C LEU A 150 0.85 12.86 0.32
N ILE A 151 0.97 13.49 -0.86
CA ILE A 151 1.43 12.83 -2.08
C ILE A 151 2.89 12.40 -1.98
N ASP A 152 3.79 13.26 -1.48
CA ASP A 152 5.19 12.87 -1.34
C ASP A 152 5.34 11.75 -0.30
N ALA A 153 4.59 11.79 0.80
CA ALA A 153 4.56 10.72 1.79
C ALA A 153 4.08 9.38 1.19
N LEU A 154 3.01 9.43 0.40
CA LEU A 154 2.48 8.28 -0.32
C LEU A 154 3.46 7.74 -1.38
N CYS A 155 4.18 8.62 -2.07
CA CYS A 155 5.25 8.23 -2.98
C CYS A 155 6.42 7.58 -2.23
N MET A 156 6.84 8.12 -1.08
CA MET A 156 7.91 7.53 -0.25
C MET A 156 7.56 6.10 0.20
N THR A 157 6.32 5.85 0.63
CA THR A 157 5.91 4.49 1.04
C THR A 157 5.71 3.54 -0.14
N SER A 158 5.58 4.04 -1.38
CA SER A 158 5.23 3.25 -2.57
C SER A 158 6.34 3.17 -3.63
N CYS A 159 7.52 3.74 -3.39
CA CYS A 159 8.61 3.76 -4.37
C CYS A 159 9.39 2.44 -4.37
N LEU A 160 8.75 1.38 -4.88
CA LEU A 160 9.35 0.04 -4.98
C LEU A 160 10.57 0.09 -5.91
N PRO A 161 11.76 -0.38 -5.47
CA PRO A 161 12.97 -0.34 -6.29
C PRO A 161 12.78 -0.93 -7.69
N ILE A 162 13.43 -0.33 -8.70
CA ILE A 162 13.28 -0.62 -10.15
C ILE A 162 11.94 -0.14 -10.71
N VAL A 163 10.82 -0.31 -10.00
CA VAL A 163 9.49 0.03 -10.52
C VAL A 163 9.22 1.52 -10.42
N PHE A 164 9.48 2.13 -9.27
CA PHE A 164 9.24 3.55 -9.01
C PHE A 164 10.53 4.27 -8.63
N GLU A 165 10.67 5.52 -9.07
CA GLU A 165 11.79 6.38 -8.71
C GLU A 165 11.85 6.61 -7.19
N PRO A 166 13.02 6.44 -6.53
CA PRO A 166 13.17 6.73 -5.11
C PRO A 166 12.98 8.23 -4.85
N ILE A 167 12.36 8.56 -3.72
CA ILE A 167 12.12 9.96 -3.35
C ILE A 167 13.33 10.50 -2.59
N PHE A 168 13.90 11.62 -3.06
CA PHE A 168 14.94 12.35 -2.34
C PHE A 168 14.30 13.46 -1.50
N TYR A 169 14.51 13.43 -0.18
CA TYR A 169 13.96 14.40 0.75
C TYR A 169 14.90 14.60 1.94
N LYS A 170 15.10 15.85 2.38
CA LYS A 170 16.00 16.20 3.50
C LYS A 170 17.33 15.43 3.49
N ASP A 171 18.01 15.46 2.34
CA ASP A 171 19.33 14.87 2.11
C ASP A 171 19.42 13.33 2.20
N ALA A 172 18.28 12.63 2.14
CA ALA A 172 18.23 11.17 2.13
C ALA A 172 17.32 10.63 1.02
N PHE A 173 17.58 9.40 0.58
CA PHE A 173 16.69 8.67 -0.32
C PHE A 173 15.75 7.75 0.46
N TYR A 174 14.50 7.72 0.00
CA TYR A 174 13.45 6.87 0.55
C TYR A 174 12.95 5.88 -0.50
N ILE A 175 12.70 4.64 -0.07
CA ILE A 175 12.09 3.56 -0.86
C ILE A 175 10.93 2.90 -0.12
N ASP A 176 10.12 2.13 -0.85
CA ASP A 176 8.97 1.38 -0.33
C ASP A 176 9.33 0.48 0.87
N ALA A 177 8.65 0.64 2.01
CA ALA A 177 8.90 -0.20 3.18
C ALA A 177 8.50 -1.67 3.00
N GLY A 178 7.70 -2.01 2.00
CA GLY A 178 7.30 -3.37 1.66
C GLY A 178 8.48 -4.32 1.46
N ILE A 179 9.68 -3.79 1.21
CA ILE A 179 10.91 -4.57 1.09
C ILE A 179 11.46 -5.12 2.42
N ILE A 180 11.05 -4.55 3.56
CA ILE A 180 11.50 -4.90 4.92
C ILE A 180 10.31 -5.03 5.89
N LEU A 181 9.39 -4.07 5.89
CA LEU A 181 8.21 -3.97 6.74
C LEU A 181 6.93 -3.81 5.90
N ASN A 182 6.46 -4.93 5.33
CA ASN A 182 5.24 -4.91 4.53
C ASN A 182 3.95 -4.82 5.37
N TYR A 183 3.95 -5.38 6.58
CA TYR A 183 2.81 -5.37 7.49
C TYR A 183 3.21 -4.68 8.81
N PRO A 184 2.91 -3.37 8.98
CA PRO A 184 3.47 -2.55 10.07
C PRO A 184 2.76 -2.75 11.43
N LEU A 185 2.32 -3.97 11.73
CA LEU A 185 1.59 -4.30 12.95
C LEU A 185 2.37 -3.98 14.22
N GLU A 186 3.68 -4.22 14.22
CA GLU A 186 4.54 -3.96 15.39
C GLU A 186 4.57 -2.48 15.79
N TYR A 187 4.30 -1.56 14.87
CA TYR A 187 4.23 -0.12 15.15
C TYR A 187 2.88 0.27 15.72
N CYS A 188 1.80 -0.35 15.20
CA CYS A 188 0.46 -0.17 15.73
C CYS A 188 0.37 -0.65 17.19
N ILE A 189 0.82 -1.87 17.49
CA ILE A 189 0.77 -2.45 18.86
C ILE A 189 1.56 -1.61 19.88
N LYS A 190 2.66 -0.97 19.47
CA LYS A 190 3.44 -0.11 20.38
C LYS A 190 2.69 1.16 20.79
N ASN A 191 1.71 1.59 20.00
CA ASN A 191 0.96 2.83 20.20
C ASN A 191 -0.49 2.59 20.68
N VAL A 192 -0.93 1.33 20.80
CA VAL A 192 -2.31 0.96 21.13
C VAL A 192 -2.31 0.07 22.38
N GLU A 193 -3.14 0.41 23.37
CA GLU A 193 -3.23 -0.35 24.63
C GLU A 193 -3.99 -1.68 24.50
N ASP A 194 -5.07 -1.69 23.71
CA ASP A 194 -5.94 -2.87 23.52
C ASP A 194 -5.83 -3.41 22.10
N GLU A 195 -5.02 -4.46 21.93
CA GLU A 195 -4.81 -5.14 20.64
C GLU A 195 -6.11 -5.70 20.03
N THR A 196 -7.17 -5.93 20.81
CA THR A 196 -8.46 -6.42 20.27
C THR A 196 -9.20 -5.37 19.45
N THR A 197 -8.83 -4.09 19.59
CA THR A 197 -9.36 -2.98 18.78
C THR A 197 -8.63 -2.80 17.46
N ILE A 198 -7.55 -3.56 17.22
CA ILE A 198 -6.79 -3.52 15.98
C ILE A 198 -7.39 -4.53 14.99
N LEU A 199 -7.60 -4.11 13.74
CA LEU A 199 -7.98 -4.97 12.62
C LEU A 199 -6.86 -4.97 11.58
N GLY A 200 -6.30 -6.14 11.35
CA GLY A 200 -5.15 -6.36 10.48
C GLY A 200 -5.52 -6.97 9.12
N PHE A 201 -4.89 -6.48 8.06
CA PHE A 201 -4.97 -7.04 6.71
C PHE A 201 -3.54 -7.36 6.25
N GLU A 202 -3.18 -8.65 6.31
CA GLU A 202 -1.81 -9.13 6.01
C GLU A 202 -1.80 -9.94 4.71
N ILE A 203 -1.09 -9.44 3.70
CA ILE A 203 -0.77 -10.22 2.49
C ILE A 203 0.45 -11.10 2.77
N ILE A 204 0.28 -12.40 2.55
CA ILE A 204 1.31 -13.43 2.78
C ILE A 204 1.66 -14.09 1.45
N GLU A 205 2.89 -13.86 0.99
CA GLU A 205 3.41 -14.45 -0.24
C GLU A 205 3.96 -15.87 0.00
N ASN A 206 3.22 -16.87 -0.48
CA ASN A 206 3.62 -18.27 -0.47
C ASN A 206 4.52 -18.64 -1.66
N LYS A 207 4.56 -17.80 -2.71
CA LYS A 207 5.30 -18.06 -3.93
C LYS A 207 6.78 -18.38 -3.68
N LYS A 208 7.30 -19.42 -4.32
CA LYS A 208 8.74 -19.62 -4.46
C LYS A 208 9.19 -18.87 -5.71
N TYR A 209 10.07 -17.88 -5.57
CA TYR A 209 10.61 -17.18 -6.73
C TYR A 209 11.36 -18.13 -7.66
N ASP A 210 11.20 -17.89 -8.95
CA ASP A 210 11.80 -18.68 -10.00
C ASP A 210 13.32 -18.75 -9.88
N LYS A 211 13.89 -19.79 -10.49
CA LYS A 211 15.34 -19.86 -10.68
C LYS A 211 15.74 -18.79 -11.68
N ILE A 212 16.84 -18.12 -11.41
CA ILE A 212 17.46 -17.21 -12.38
C ILE A 212 18.01 -18.10 -13.50
N GLU A 213 17.46 -17.97 -14.70
CA GLU A 213 17.90 -18.73 -15.87
C GLU A 213 19.20 -18.15 -16.44
N LYS A 214 20.03 -18.99 -17.09
CA LYS A 214 21.33 -18.59 -17.66
C LYS A 214 21.22 -17.46 -18.69
N ASN A 215 20.09 -17.37 -19.39
CA ASN A 215 19.76 -16.38 -20.41
C ASN A 215 18.95 -15.19 -19.87
N SER A 216 18.79 -15.05 -18.55
CA SER A 216 18.12 -13.87 -17.97
C SER A 216 18.92 -12.61 -18.29
N ASP A 217 18.23 -11.56 -18.75
CA ASP A 217 18.85 -10.24 -18.89
C ASP A 217 19.10 -9.58 -17.51
N LEU A 218 19.79 -8.44 -17.52
CA LEU A 218 20.16 -7.73 -16.29
C LEU A 218 18.94 -7.26 -15.49
N VAL A 219 17.85 -6.86 -16.16
CA VAL A 219 16.65 -6.34 -15.50
C VAL A 219 15.94 -7.48 -14.78
N ASN A 220 15.68 -8.58 -15.49
CA ASN A 220 15.05 -9.76 -14.92
C ASN A 220 15.92 -10.40 -13.82
N TYR A 221 17.24 -10.47 -14.03
CA TYR A 221 18.19 -10.91 -13.02
C TYR A 221 18.09 -10.07 -11.74
N SER A 222 18.15 -8.74 -11.88
CA SER A 222 18.14 -7.81 -10.74
C SER A 222 16.82 -7.86 -10.02
N PHE A 223 15.71 -7.94 -10.75
CA PHE A 223 14.37 -8.03 -10.19
C PHE A 223 14.18 -9.32 -9.37
N ILE A 224 14.49 -10.49 -9.94
CA ILE A 224 14.38 -11.78 -9.22
C ILE A 224 15.29 -11.81 -7.99
N LEU A 225 16.49 -11.23 -8.08
CA LEU A 225 17.41 -11.11 -6.94
C LEU A 225 16.80 -10.26 -5.82
N LEU A 226 16.26 -9.08 -6.15
CA LEU A 226 15.62 -8.19 -5.18
C LEU A 226 14.43 -8.86 -4.51
N CYS A 227 13.53 -9.48 -5.27
CA CYS A 227 12.38 -10.19 -4.71
C CYS A 227 12.81 -11.28 -3.70
N LYS A 228 13.87 -12.05 -4.02
CA LYS A 228 14.44 -13.04 -3.08
C LYS A 228 15.00 -12.40 -1.81
N LEU A 229 15.65 -11.25 -1.92
CA LEU A 229 16.17 -10.51 -0.76
C LEU A 229 15.04 -9.96 0.10
N PHE A 230 14.01 -9.37 -0.50
CA PHE A 230 12.84 -8.82 0.19
C PHE A 230 12.12 -9.91 0.99
N LYS A 231 11.83 -11.06 0.36
CA LYS A 231 11.23 -12.20 1.06
C LYS A 231 12.07 -12.69 2.24
N LYS A 232 13.40 -12.59 2.17
CA LYS A 232 14.26 -12.93 3.30
C LYS A 232 14.18 -11.87 4.41
N ALA A 233 14.13 -10.59 4.06
CA ALA A 233 14.08 -9.48 5.02
C ALA A 233 12.75 -9.41 5.79
N ILE A 234 11.61 -9.59 5.11
CA ILE A 234 10.27 -9.50 5.71
C ILE A 234 10.04 -10.56 6.80
N ASN A 235 10.76 -11.68 6.76
CA ASN A 235 10.57 -12.80 7.69
C ASN A 235 11.21 -12.62 9.08
N ILE A 236 11.77 -11.43 9.40
CA ILE A 236 12.67 -11.29 10.55
C ILE A 236 11.95 -11.11 11.90
N ASN A 237 10.70 -10.62 11.97
CA ASN A 237 9.93 -10.57 13.22
C ASN A 237 8.43 -10.52 12.91
N LYS A 238 7.65 -11.51 13.38
CA LYS A 238 6.18 -11.49 13.22
C LYS A 238 5.48 -11.39 14.56
N CYS A 239 4.76 -10.30 14.76
CA CYS A 239 3.73 -10.17 15.78
C CYS A 239 2.40 -10.73 15.23
N GLU A 240 1.53 -11.21 16.11
CA GLU A 240 0.18 -11.66 15.73
C GLU A 240 -0.85 -11.05 16.68
N ILE A 241 -2.01 -10.69 16.14
CA ILE A 241 -3.20 -10.26 16.88
C ILE A 241 -4.39 -11.12 16.47
N PRO A 242 -5.41 -11.29 17.32
CA PRO A 242 -6.56 -12.16 17.03
C PRO A 242 -7.34 -11.75 15.77
N ASN A 243 -7.36 -10.46 15.45
CA ASN A 243 -8.19 -9.90 14.38
C ASN A 243 -7.36 -9.58 13.11
N THR A 244 -6.56 -10.55 12.66
CA THR A 244 -5.83 -10.41 11.37
C THR A 244 -6.48 -11.26 10.29
N ILE A 245 -6.86 -10.64 9.18
CA ILE A 245 -7.24 -11.33 7.94
C ILE A 245 -5.98 -11.54 7.12
N LYS A 246 -5.67 -12.81 6.85
CA LYS A 246 -4.48 -13.24 6.11
C LYS A 246 -4.85 -13.62 4.68
N TYR A 247 -4.28 -12.91 3.71
CA TYR A 247 -4.47 -13.14 2.28
C TYR A 247 -3.28 -13.91 1.74
N PHE A 248 -3.48 -15.19 1.46
CA PHE A 248 -2.42 -16.02 0.89
C PHE A 248 -2.39 -15.88 -0.62
N THR A 249 -1.20 -15.65 -1.18
CA THR A 249 -1.01 -15.52 -2.62
C THR A 249 0.19 -16.32 -3.12
N ASP A 250 0.05 -16.89 -4.32
CA ASP A 250 1.15 -17.45 -5.10
C ASP A 250 1.58 -16.52 -6.24
N GLU A 251 0.95 -15.35 -6.37
CA GLU A 251 1.33 -14.29 -7.31
C GLU A 251 2.50 -13.48 -6.73
N ASP A 252 3.50 -13.16 -7.56
CA ASP A 252 4.52 -12.19 -7.18
C ASP A 252 4.04 -10.76 -7.47
N ILE A 253 4.72 -9.78 -6.87
CA ILE A 253 4.40 -8.36 -6.98
C ILE A 253 4.32 -7.88 -8.45
N PHE A 254 5.15 -8.39 -9.36
CA PHE A 254 5.13 -7.97 -10.76
C PHE A 254 3.96 -8.58 -11.52
N SER A 255 3.71 -9.88 -11.36
CA SER A 255 2.53 -10.54 -11.91
C SER A 255 1.25 -9.85 -11.42
N SER A 256 1.17 -9.56 -10.12
CA SER A 256 0.07 -8.80 -9.51
C SER A 256 -0.07 -7.42 -10.16
N LEU A 257 1.02 -6.66 -10.33
CA LEU A 257 0.98 -5.35 -10.97
C LEU A 257 0.46 -5.43 -12.41
N MET A 258 0.93 -6.39 -13.21
CA MET A 258 0.49 -6.58 -14.58
C MET A 258 -0.98 -7.02 -14.66
N ASP A 259 -1.39 -7.93 -13.80
CA ASP A 259 -2.77 -8.42 -13.67
C ASP A 259 -3.75 -7.27 -13.37
N SER A 260 -3.30 -6.25 -12.63
CA SER A 260 -4.10 -5.08 -12.26
C SER A 260 -4.51 -4.19 -13.44
N PHE A 261 -3.86 -4.32 -14.59
CA PHE A 261 -4.24 -3.57 -15.78
C PHE A 261 -5.57 -4.07 -16.36
N SER A 262 -5.97 -5.32 -16.09
CA SER A 262 -7.29 -5.83 -16.46
C SER A 262 -8.36 -5.35 -15.47
N SER A 263 -9.42 -4.72 -15.97
CA SER A 263 -10.61 -4.38 -15.16
C SER A 263 -11.31 -5.62 -14.62
N GLU A 264 -11.35 -6.71 -15.39
CA GLU A 264 -11.96 -7.99 -14.97
C GLU A 264 -11.22 -8.59 -13.77
N LYS A 265 -9.89 -8.56 -13.80
CA LYS A 265 -9.07 -9.07 -12.69
C LYS A 265 -9.23 -8.22 -11.43
N ARG A 266 -9.35 -6.90 -11.58
CA ARG A 266 -9.65 -5.99 -10.46
C ARG A 266 -11.02 -6.26 -9.84
N GLN A 267 -12.04 -6.51 -10.66
CA GLN A 267 -13.35 -6.94 -10.16
C GLN A 267 -13.25 -8.27 -9.40
N SER A 268 -12.56 -9.26 -9.97
CA SER A 268 -12.33 -10.56 -9.30
C SER A 268 -11.66 -10.39 -7.94
N TYR A 269 -10.68 -9.48 -7.81
CA TYR A 269 -10.05 -9.21 -6.52
C TYR A 269 -11.01 -8.57 -5.51
N ILE A 270 -11.90 -7.68 -5.94
CA ILE A 270 -12.95 -7.13 -5.07
C ILE A 270 -13.87 -8.25 -4.58
N ASP A 271 -14.32 -9.12 -5.50
CA ASP A 271 -15.22 -10.22 -5.18
C ASP A 271 -14.57 -11.21 -4.20
N GLU A 272 -13.30 -11.56 -4.41
CA GLU A 272 -12.52 -12.35 -3.45
C GLU A 272 -12.42 -11.65 -2.09
N GLY A 273 -12.22 -10.33 -2.09
CA GLY A 273 -12.20 -9.50 -0.88
C GLY A 273 -13.50 -9.59 -0.07
N PHE A 274 -14.65 -9.60 -0.74
CA PHE A 274 -15.95 -9.82 -0.10
C PHE A 274 -16.01 -11.18 0.61
N GLU A 275 -15.55 -12.24 -0.03
CA GLU A 275 -15.51 -13.57 0.59
C GLU A 275 -14.62 -13.61 1.84
N TYR A 276 -13.48 -12.89 1.83
CA TYR A 276 -12.62 -12.79 3.02
C TYR A 276 -13.33 -12.08 4.17
N GLY A 277 -14.07 -11.01 3.87
CA GLY A 277 -14.88 -10.29 4.86
C GLY A 277 -15.98 -11.18 5.46
N GLU A 278 -16.71 -11.90 4.61
CA GLU A 278 -17.75 -12.84 5.02
C GLU A 278 -17.20 -13.94 5.92
N LYS A 279 -16.10 -14.60 5.50
CA LYS A 279 -15.43 -15.65 6.29
C LYS A 279 -14.91 -15.15 7.64
N PHE A 280 -14.52 -13.88 7.73
CA PHE A 280 -14.05 -13.30 8.99
C PHE A 280 -15.22 -13.09 9.96
N VAL A 281 -16.35 -12.53 9.49
CA VAL A 281 -17.54 -12.31 10.32
C VAL A 281 -18.14 -13.63 10.81
N PHE A 282 -18.20 -14.67 9.97
CA PHE A 282 -18.71 -15.99 10.39
C PHE A 282 -17.86 -16.71 11.44
N LYS A 283 -16.60 -16.31 11.64
CA LYS A 283 -15.68 -16.93 12.61
C LYS A 283 -15.71 -16.27 13.99
N GLN A 284 -16.30 -15.07 14.12
CA GLN A 284 -16.49 -14.38 15.40
C GLN A 284 -17.70 -14.94 16.15
#